data_AF-A0A523L7W5-F1
#
_entry.id   AF-A0A523L7W5-F1
#
_cell.length_a   1.000
_cell.length_b   1.000
_cell.length_c   1.000
_cell.angle_alpha   90.00
_cell.angle_beta   90.00
_cell.angle_gamma   90.00
#
_symmetry.space_group_name_H-M   'P 1'
#
loop_
_entity.id
_entity.type
_entity.pdbx_description
1 polymer ?
#
loop_
_entity_poly.entity_id
_entity_poly.type
_entity_poly.pdbx_seq_one_letter_code
_entity_poly.pdbx_strand_id
1 'polypeptide(L)'
;MNVVHADRAIAKKILQGDENAFRELFDSFFPRLYRFALVRLNGDREEAREMVQQTFCKAFERLDSYRGEASLDDRRPAQAA
;
A
#
# COMPACT_ATOMS: atom_id res chain seq x y z
N MET A 1 2.90 -1.12 20.16
CA MET A 1 2.37 -2.19 19.28
C MET A 1 3.30 -2.29 18.08
N ASN A 2 3.89 -3.46 17.77
CA ASN A 2 4.89 -3.60 16.70
C ASN A 2 4.24 -3.39 15.32
N VAL A 3 4.80 -2.52 14.47
CA VAL A 3 4.22 -2.08 13.18
C VAL A 3 3.88 -3.27 12.26
N VAL A 4 4.72 -4.29 12.27
CA VAL A 4 4.52 -5.58 11.55
C VAL A 4 3.22 -6.30 11.95
N HIS A 5 2.84 -6.28 13.23
CA HIS A 5 1.59 -6.91 13.67
C HIS A 5 0.36 -6.11 13.26
N ALA A 6 0.47 -4.78 13.16
CA ALA A 6 -0.61 -3.91 12.70
C ALA A 6 -0.89 -4.11 11.21
N ASP A 7 0.14 -4.28 10.38
CA ASP A 7 -0.02 -4.48 8.94
C ASP A 7 -0.65 -5.84 8.60
N ARG A 8 -0.29 -6.92 9.32
CA ARG A 8 -0.97 -8.22 9.18
C ARG A 8 -2.44 -8.16 9.59
N ALA A 9 -2.78 -7.37 10.61
CA ALA A 9 -4.17 -7.21 11.04
C ALA A 9 -4.99 -6.47 9.97
N ILE A 10 -4.43 -5.45 9.33
CA ILE A 10 -5.08 -4.73 8.22
C ILE A 10 -5.23 -5.65 7.01
N ALA A 11 -4.20 -6.40 6.62
CA ALA A 11 -4.29 -7.37 5.53
C ALA A 11 -5.45 -8.36 5.76
N LYS A 12 -5.59 -8.87 6.98
CA LYS A 12 -6.68 -9.78 7.35
C LYS A 12 -8.06 -9.11 7.22
N LYS A 13 -8.22 -7.86 7.65
CA LYS A 13 -9.49 -7.12 7.50
C LYS A 13 -9.86 -6.95 6.03
N ILE A 14 -8.89 -6.58 5.19
CA ILE A 14 -9.10 -6.41 3.74
C ILE A 14 -9.54 -7.74 3.10
N LEU A 15 -8.90 -8.85 3.45
CA LEU A 15 -9.28 -10.19 2.96
C LEU A 15 -10.67 -10.64 3.44
N GLN A 16 -11.18 -10.05 4.52
CA GLN A 16 -12.54 -10.28 5.03
C GLN A 16 -13.59 -9.35 4.39
N GLY A 17 -13.18 -8.49 3.43
CA GLY A 17 -14.08 -7.56 2.75
C GLY A 17 -14.28 -6.22 3.47
N ASP A 18 -13.42 -5.86 4.43
CA ASP A 18 -13.48 -4.55 5.09
C ASP A 18 -13.01 -3.43 4.13
N GLU A 19 -13.97 -2.78 3.47
CA GLU A 19 -13.73 -1.67 2.55
C GLU A 19 -13.06 -0.46 3.21
N ASN A 20 -13.29 -0.22 4.50
CA ASN A 20 -12.68 0.89 5.22
C ASN A 20 -11.19 0.63 5.44
N ALA A 21 -10.83 -0.60 5.83
CA ALA A 21 -9.43 -1.00 5.97
C ALA A 21 -8.68 -0.92 4.62
N PHE A 22 -9.36 -1.28 3.53
CA PHE A 22 -8.81 -1.10 2.18
C PHE A 22 -8.57 0.37 1.86
N ARG A 23 -9.58 1.23 2.07
CA ARG A 23 -9.49 2.67 1.76
C ARG A 23 -8.38 3.35 2.55
N GLU A 24 -8.29 3.07 3.86
CA GLU A 24 -7.25 3.64 4.72
C GLU A 24 -5.83 3.28 4.21
N LEU A 25 -5.62 2.01 3.84
CA LEU A 25 -4.34 1.57 3.29
C LEU A 25 -4.06 2.21 1.93
N PHE A 26 -5.06 2.24 1.05
CA PHE A 26 -4.93 2.80 -0.30
C PHE A 26 -4.62 4.30 -0.26
N ASP A 27 -5.37 5.08 0.51
CA ASP A 27 -5.22 6.53 0.61
C ASP A 27 -3.84 6.93 1.18
N SER A 28 -3.29 6.12 2.08
CA SER A 28 -1.94 6.35 2.62
C SER A 28 -0.84 6.01 1.60
N PHE A 29 -0.97 4.89 0.89
CA PHE A 29 0.09 4.36 0.03
C PHE A 29 0.09 4.98 -1.38
N PHE A 30 -1.10 5.22 -1.95
CA PHE A 30 -1.30 5.67 -3.33
C PHE A 30 -0.52 6.95 -3.68
N PRO A 31 -0.58 8.05 -2.89
CA PRO A 31 0.09 9.29 -3.26
C PRO A 31 1.61 9.14 -3.39
N ARG A 32 2.20 8.25 -2.59
CA ARG A 32 3.65 8.01 -2.59
C ARG A 32 4.06 7.16 -3.78
N LEU A 33 3.33 6.07 -4.03
CA LEU A 33 3.58 5.20 -5.17
C LEU A 33 3.37 5.95 -6.49
N TYR A 34 2.34 6.80 -6.57
CA TYR A 34 2.09 7.65 -7.74
C TYR A 34 3.20 8.67 -7.98
N ARG A 35 3.69 9.36 -6.94
CA ARG A 35 4.85 10.25 -7.07
C ARG A 35 6.10 9.51 -7.53
N PHE A 36 6.34 8.31 -7.02
CA PHE A 36 7.45 7.46 -7.45
C PHE A 36 7.32 7.09 -8.93
N ALA A 37 6.15 6.61 -9.36
CA ALA A 37 5.88 6.25 -10.75
C ALA A 37 6.06 7.44 -11.69
N LEU A 38 5.51 8.62 -11.34
CA LEU A 38 5.68 9.85 -12.13
C LEU A 38 7.15 10.19 -12.36
N VAL A 39 8.00 10.10 -11.33
CA VAL A 39 9.44 10.38 -11.48
C VAL A 39 10.12 9.34 -12.39
N ARG A 40 9.72 8.07 -12.31
CA ARG A 40 10.30 7.00 -13.13
C ARG A 40 9.83 6.99 -14.58
N LEU A 41 8.67 7.57 -14.86
CA LEU A 41 8.05 7.63 -16.18
C LEU A 41 8.15 9.02 -16.79
N ASN A 42 9.17 9.79 -16.39
CA ASN A 42 9.47 11.13 -16.94
C ASN A 42 8.27 12.11 -16.90
N GLY A 43 7.40 11.97 -15.89
CA GLY A 43 6.22 12.81 -15.73
C GLY A 43 4.99 12.39 -16.54
N ASP A 44 5.03 11.24 -17.24
CA ASP A 44 3.84 10.70 -17.91
C ASP A 44 2.78 10.31 -16.87
N ARG A 45 1.66 11.04 -16.88
CA ARG A 45 0.58 10.87 -15.89
C ARG A 45 -0.28 9.66 -16.17
N GLU A 46 -0.49 9.33 -17.44
CA GLU A 46 -1.37 8.22 -17.83
C GLU A 46 -0.64 6.90 -17.58
N GLU A 47 0.62 6.80 -18.01
CA GLU A 47 1.45 5.62 -17.75
C GLU A 47 1.66 5.41 -16.24
N ALA A 48 1.86 6.51 -15.48
CA ALA A 48 1.97 6.41 -14.02
C ALA A 48 0.68 5.93 -13.36
N ARG A 49 -0.50 6.38 -13.83
CA ARG A 49 -1.79 5.91 -13.30
C ARG A 49 -1.99 4.43 -13.57
N GLU A 50 -1.74 4.00 -14.81
CA GLU A 50 -1.87 2.60 -15.20
C GLU A 50 -0.92 1.71 -14.39
N MET A 51 0.36 2.08 -14.30
CA MET A 51 1.35 1.32 -13.55
C MET A 51 0.98 1.18 -12.07
N VAL A 52 0.52 2.26 -11.44
CA VAL A 52 0.07 2.24 -10.04
C VAL A 52 -1.14 1.35 -9.86
N GLN A 53 -2.14 1.47 -10.73
CA GLN A 53 -3.34 0.63 -10.69
C GLN A 53 -2.98 -0.85 -10.81
N GLN A 54 -2.20 -1.23 -11.81
CA GLN A 54 -1.76 -2.62 -12.01
C GLN A 54 -0.97 -3.14 -10.82
N THR A 55 -0.14 -2.29 -10.20
CA THR A 55 0.63 -2.66 -9.01
C THR A 55 -0.30 -2.99 -7.83
N PHE A 56 -1.30 -2.14 -7.58
CA PHE A 56 -2.29 -2.40 -6.53
C PHE A 56 -3.09 -3.67 -6.81
N CYS A 57 -3.61 -3.87 -8.03
CA CYS A 57 -4.31 -5.10 -8.39
C CYS A 57 -3.47 -6.35 -8.07
N LYS A 58 -2.21 -6.39 -8.54
CA LYS A 58 -1.28 -7.50 -8.26
C LYS A 58 -1.00 -7.69 -6.78
N ALA A 59 -0.86 -6.59 -6.03
CA ALA A 59 -0.62 -6.66 -4.58
C ALA A 59 -1.83 -7.23 -3.83
N PHE A 60 -3.04 -6.79 -4.16
CA PHE A 60 -4.27 -7.24 -3.51
C PHE A 60 -4.65 -8.67 -3.91
N GLU A 61 -4.39 -9.09 -5.16
CA GLU A 61 -4.51 -10.48 -5.61
C GLU A 61 -3.64 -11.46 -4.81
N ARG A 62 -2.51 -10.99 -4.27
CA ARG A 62 -1.54 -11.79 -3.52
C ARG A 62 -1.57 -11.51 -2.01
N LEU A 63 -2.51 -10.70 -1.53
CA LEU A 63 -2.53 -10.22 -0.14
C LEU A 63 -2.69 -11.35 0.87
N ASP A 64 -3.34 -12.46 0.49
CA ASP A 64 -3.48 -13.68 1.28
C ASP A 64 -2.14 -14.33 1.66
N SER A 65 -1.13 -14.20 0.79
CA SER A 65 0.22 -14.71 0.98
C SER A 65 1.14 -13.78 1.78
N TYR A 66 0.65 -12.61 2.21
CA TYR A 66 1.45 -11.62 2.92
C TYR A 66 1.87 -12.10 4.33
N ARG A 67 3.18 -12.24 4.53
CA ARG A 67 3.78 -12.80 5.76
C ARG A 67 3.98 -11.77 6.89
N GLY A 68 3.85 -10.48 6.59
CA GLY A 68 4.15 -9.39 7.55
C GLY A 68 5.62 -9.03 7.66
N GLU A 69 6.50 -9.58 6.82
CA GLU A 69 7.95 -9.35 6.94
C GLU A 69 8.41 -7.99 6.37
N ALA A 70 7.61 -7.41 5.48
CA ALA A 70 7.80 -6.06 4.95
C ALA A 70 6.57 -5.21 5.30
N SER A 71 6.73 -3.93 5.61
CA SER A 71 5.58 -3.07 5.90
C SER A 71 4.68 -2.88 4.67
N LEU A 72 3.35 -2.88 4.84
CA LEU A 72 2.40 -2.52 3.76
C LEU A 72 2.34 -1.02 3.52
N ASP A 73 2.64 -0.24 4.55
CA ASP A 73 2.81 1.19 4.43
C ASP A 73 3.87 1.65 5.43
N ASP A 74 4.56 2.74 5.10
CA ASP A 74 5.52 3.38 5.99
C ASP A 74 4.79 4.23 7.04
N ARG A 75 3.88 3.61 7.79
CA ARG A 75 3.33 4.18 9.02
C ARG A 75 4.34 4.04 10.15
N ARG A 76 5.64 4.23 9.88
CA ARG A 76 6.56 4.59 10.94
C ARG A 76 5.90 5.80 11.61
N PRO A 77 5.50 5.74 12.90
CA PRO A 77 5.38 6.99 13.62
C PRO A 77 6.70 7.70 13.37
N ALA A 78 6.66 8.99 13.06
CA ALA A 78 7.86 9.80 13.10
C ALA A 78 8.52 9.52 14.47
N GLN A 79 9.49 8.61 14.50
CA GLN A 79 10.19 8.29 15.73
C GLN A 79 11.08 9.50 15.95
N ALA A 80 10.67 10.28 16.95
CA ALA A 80 11.49 11.14 17.79
C ALA A 80 12.55 11.97 17.04
N ALA A 81 12.17 13.21 16.73
CA ALA A 81 13.06 14.33 16.98
C ALA A 81 12.85 14.78 18.43
#